data_AF-A0A4U7BLQ1-F1
#
_entry.id   AF-A0A4U7BLQ1-F1
#
_cell.length_a   1.000
_cell.length_b   1.000
_cell.length_c   1.000
_cell.angle_alpha   90.00
_cell.angle_beta   90.00
_cell.angle_gamma   90.00
#
_symmetry.space_group_name_H-M   'P 1'
#
loop_
_entity.id
_entity.type
_entity.pdbx_description
1 polymer ?
#
loop_
_entity_poly.entity_id
_entity_poly.type
_entity_poly.pdbx_seq_one_letter_code
_entity_poly.pdbx_strand_id
1 'polypeptide(L)'
;MIPLLTPPKMLALTLKELALMKRAQQNLANIDEITREVVAKAAKDADDVCKNKNVASFIWEDFAYIRIKIYLKIVLDDEDKMLLDNALKQIQNAPVIDQDGNLSSLRLRVIQRKDRF
;
A
#
# COMPACT_ATOMS: atom_id res chain seq x y z
N MET A 1 -34.71 -16.61 -22.65
CA MET A 1 -33.75 -15.62 -22.14
C MET A 1 -33.48 -15.95 -20.69
N ILE A 2 -32.34 -16.57 -20.40
CA ILE A 2 -31.93 -16.88 -19.02
C ILE A 2 -31.30 -15.59 -18.48
N PRO A 3 -31.76 -15.03 -17.35
CA PRO A 3 -31.05 -13.92 -16.74
C PRO A 3 -29.67 -14.45 -16.34
N LEU A 4 -28.63 -13.88 -16.94
CA LEU A 4 -27.27 -14.03 -16.45
C LEU A 4 -27.29 -13.56 -15.00
N LEU A 5 -27.36 -14.51 -14.08
CA LEU A 5 -27.03 -14.31 -12.69
C LEU A 5 -25.55 -13.87 -12.73
N THR A 6 -25.31 -12.57 -12.81
CA THR A 6 -23.98 -12.03 -12.53
C THR A 6 -23.63 -12.62 -11.18
N PRO A 7 -22.53 -13.38 -11.05
CA PRO A 7 -22.12 -13.86 -9.74
C PRO A 7 -22.09 -12.62 -8.84
N PRO A 8 -22.55 -12.71 -7.57
CA PRO A 8 -22.31 -11.61 -6.65
C PRO A 8 -20.83 -11.25 -6.80
N LYS A 9 -20.50 -9.96 -6.84
CA LYS A 9 -19.12 -9.47 -6.70
C LYS A 9 -18.60 -9.94 -5.34
N MET A 10 -18.42 -11.24 -5.17
CA MET A 10 -17.55 -11.83 -4.17
C MET A 10 -16.21 -11.24 -4.56
N LEU A 11 -15.70 -10.37 -3.71
CA LEU A 11 -14.40 -9.73 -3.83
C LEU A 11 -13.38 -10.79 -4.26
N ALA A 12 -13.15 -10.90 -5.56
CA ALA A 12 -12.09 -11.72 -6.10
C ALA A 12 -10.84 -10.96 -5.72
N LEU A 13 -10.12 -11.45 -4.71
CA LEU A 13 -8.88 -10.82 -4.30
C LEU A 13 -7.97 -10.76 -5.53
N THR A 14 -7.47 -9.57 -5.80
CA THR A 14 -6.42 -9.37 -6.79
C THR A 14 -5.18 -10.17 -6.39
N LEU A 15 -4.28 -10.44 -7.34
CA LEU A 15 -3.03 -11.16 -7.05
C LEU A 15 -2.23 -10.50 -5.92
N LYS A 16 -2.27 -9.17 -5.81
CA LYS A 16 -1.62 -8.40 -4.74
C LYS A 16 -2.29 -8.61 -3.38
N GLU A 17 -3.62 -8.55 -3.33
CA GLU A 17 -4.37 -8.80 -2.09
C GLU A 17 -4.21 -10.24 -1.60
N LEU A 18 -4.11 -11.22 -2.51
CA LEU A 18 -3.82 -12.61 -2.16
C LEU A 18 -2.42 -12.76 -1.55
N ALA A 19 -1.41 -12.09 -2.12
CA ALA A 19 -0.06 -12.09 -1.57
C ALA A 19 -0.04 -11.46 -0.16
N LEU A 20 -0.73 -10.33 0.00
CA LEU A 20 -0.89 -9.65 1.29
C LEU A 20 -1.60 -10.54 2.32
N MET A 21 -2.69 -11.21 1.93
CA MET A 21 -3.42 -12.12 2.79
C MET A 21 -2.54 -13.29 3.24
N LYS A 22 -1.81 -13.92 2.31
CA LYS A 22 -0.87 -15.01 2.64
C LYS A 22 0.22 -14.54 3.60
N ARG A 23 0.82 -13.38 3.35
CA ARG A 23 1.84 -12.79 4.22
C ARG A 23 1.27 -12.53 5.61
N ALA A 24 0.06 -11.99 5.70
CA ALA A 24 -0.62 -11.77 6.98
C ALA A 24 -0.85 -13.10 7.72
N GLN A 25 -1.37 -14.12 7.05
CA GLN A 25 -1.64 -15.43 7.65
C GLN A 25 -0.37 -16.18 8.10
N GLN A 26 0.76 -15.94 7.45
CA GLN A 26 2.04 -16.55 7.83
C GLN A 26 2.68 -15.90 9.06
N ASN A 27 2.45 -14.59 9.27
CA ASN A 27 3.14 -13.81 10.30
C ASN A 27 2.25 -13.49 11.51
N LEU A 28 0.93 -13.64 11.38
CA LEU A 28 -0.02 -13.33 12.45
C LEU A 28 -0.68 -14.62 12.96
N ALA A 29 -0.76 -14.75 14.28
CA ALA A 29 -1.40 -15.90 14.91
C ALA A 29 -2.94 -15.92 14.73
N ASN A 30 -3.57 -14.75 14.54
CA ASN A 30 -5.02 -14.59 14.47
C ASN A 30 -5.55 -14.82 13.04
N ILE A 31 -5.29 -16.00 12.48
CA ILE A 31 -5.62 -16.33 11.08
C ILE A 31 -7.12 -16.16 10.78
N ASP A 32 -7.98 -16.52 11.74
CA ASP A 32 -9.44 -16.46 11.58
C ASP A 32 -9.99 -15.03 11.45
N GLU A 33 -9.27 -14.05 12.00
CA GLU A 33 -9.66 -12.64 11.90
C GLU A 33 -9.17 -11.97 10.61
N ILE A 34 -8.23 -12.61 9.88
CA ILE A 34 -7.72 -12.15 8.58
C ILE A 34 -8.74 -12.48 7.50
N THR A 35 -9.87 -11.78 7.56
CA THR A 35 -10.94 -11.89 6.59
C THR A 35 -10.58 -11.13 5.31
N ARG A 36 -11.21 -11.51 4.20
CA ARG A 36 -11.05 -10.83 2.91
C ARG A 36 -11.40 -9.35 2.98
N GLU A 37 -12.35 -8.97 3.83
CA GLU A 37 -12.79 -7.60 4.02
C GLU A 37 -11.71 -6.74 4.68
N VAL A 38 -11.01 -7.28 5.68
CA VAL A 38 -9.88 -6.59 6.35
C VAL A 38 -8.75 -6.36 5.36
N VAL A 39 -8.42 -7.38 4.55
CA VAL A 39 -7.39 -7.28 3.51
C VAL A 39 -7.77 -6.26 2.44
N ALA A 40 -9.02 -6.31 1.94
CA ALA A 40 -9.50 -5.36 0.94
C ALA A 40 -9.51 -3.91 1.47
N LYS A 41 -9.86 -3.71 2.74
CA LYS A 41 -9.81 -2.39 3.37
C LYS A 41 -8.37 -1.86 3.49
N ALA A 42 -7.44 -2.71 3.89
CA ALA A 42 -6.02 -2.35 3.97
C ALA A 42 -5.40 -2.08 2.59
N ALA A 43 -5.75 -2.88 1.58
CA ALA A 43 -5.34 -2.69 0.20
C ALA A 43 -5.86 -1.37 -0.36
N LYS A 44 -7.14 -1.05 -0.10
CA LYS A 44 -7.72 0.24 -0.50
C LYS A 44 -6.99 1.43 0.10
N ASP A 45 -6.66 1.38 1.40
CA ASP A 45 -5.88 2.46 2.02
C ASP A 45 -4.49 2.61 1.38
N ALA A 46 -3.85 1.48 1.06
CA ALA A 46 -2.55 1.48 0.43
C ALA A 46 -2.63 2.08 -0.99
N ASP A 47 -3.66 1.73 -1.76
CA ASP A 47 -3.95 2.32 -3.08
C ASP A 47 -4.22 3.82 -3.00
N ASP A 48 -5.00 4.26 -2.01
CA ASP A 48 -5.31 5.68 -1.80
C ASP A 48 -4.05 6.49 -1.46
N VAL A 49 -3.16 5.93 -0.62
CA VAL A 49 -1.90 6.58 -0.22
C VAL A 49 -0.85 6.56 -1.35
N CYS A 50 -0.86 5.52 -2.17
CA CYS A 50 0.03 5.36 -3.33
C CYS A 50 -0.53 5.97 -4.62
N LYS A 51 -1.71 6.58 -4.58
CA LYS A 51 -2.38 7.13 -5.76
C LYS A 51 -1.50 8.14 -6.49
N ASN A 52 -1.44 8.01 -7.82
CA ASN A 52 -0.61 8.83 -8.71
C ASN A 52 0.89 8.81 -8.38
N LYS A 53 1.37 7.76 -7.71
CA LYS A 53 2.79 7.60 -7.38
C LYS A 53 3.30 6.27 -7.89
N ASN A 54 4.54 6.27 -8.38
CA ASN A 54 5.22 5.05 -8.75
C ASN A 54 5.87 4.43 -7.50
N VAL A 55 5.09 3.64 -6.78
CA VAL A 55 5.52 2.95 -5.56
C VAL A 55 5.81 1.49 -5.87
N ALA A 56 6.94 0.99 -5.39
CA ALA A 56 7.30 -0.42 -5.54
C ALA A 56 6.31 -1.33 -4.78
N SER A 57 5.99 -2.49 -5.34
CA SER A 57 4.98 -3.41 -4.77
C SER A 57 5.28 -3.80 -3.31
N PHE A 58 6.54 -4.02 -2.95
CA PHE A 58 6.90 -4.40 -1.58
C PHE A 58 6.61 -3.28 -0.56
N ILE A 59 6.78 -2.01 -0.94
CA ILE A 59 6.44 -0.85 -0.09
C ILE A 59 4.93 -0.75 0.12
N TRP A 60 4.16 -0.99 -0.94
CA TRP A 60 2.70 -1.07 -0.86
C TRP A 60 2.27 -2.20 0.08
N GLU A 61 2.88 -3.37 -0.03
CA GLU A 61 2.60 -4.52 0.83
C GLU A 61 2.96 -4.27 2.29
N ASP A 62 4.12 -3.65 2.57
CA ASP A 62 4.56 -3.31 3.91
C ASP A 62 3.58 -2.34 4.59
N PHE A 63 3.15 -1.29 3.86
CA PHE A 63 2.15 -0.36 4.37
C PHE A 63 0.81 -1.07 4.63
N ALA A 64 0.31 -1.84 3.67
CA ALA A 64 -0.96 -2.55 3.79
C ALA A 64 -0.92 -3.58 4.92
N TYR A 65 0.21 -4.26 5.14
CA TYR A 65 0.38 -5.22 6.23
C TYR A 65 0.26 -4.58 7.61
N ILE A 66 0.86 -3.40 7.81
CA ILE A 66 0.70 -2.65 9.06
C ILE A 66 -0.75 -2.17 9.23
N ARG A 67 -1.45 -1.79 8.14
CA ARG A 67 -2.88 -1.46 8.20
C ARG A 67 -3.73 -2.65 8.66
N ILE A 68 -3.42 -3.87 8.20
CA ILE A 68 -4.07 -5.09 8.70
C ILE A 68 -3.87 -5.23 10.21
N LYS A 69 -2.63 -5.10 10.70
CA LYS A 69 -2.35 -5.17 12.15
C LYS A 69 -3.18 -4.15 12.95
N ILE A 70 -3.28 -2.91 12.46
CA ILE A 70 -4.10 -1.86 13.09
C ILE A 70 -5.59 -2.25 13.10
N TYR A 71 -6.11 -2.80 12.02
CA TYR A 71 -7.52 -3.22 11.94
C TYR A 71 -7.86 -4.40 12.83
N LEU A 72 -6.91 -5.31 13.00
CA LEU A 72 -7.00 -6.42 13.95
C LEU A 72 -6.71 -5.97 15.39
N LYS A 73 -6.47 -4.68 15.63
CA LYS A 73 -6.13 -4.10 16.94
C LYS A 73 -4.91 -4.77 17.59
N ILE A 74 -3.99 -5.26 16.76
CA ILE A 74 -2.72 -5.83 17.19
C ILE A 74 -1.81 -4.68 17.60
N VAL A 75 -1.16 -4.82 18.75
CA VAL A 75 -0.21 -3.83 19.24
C VAL A 75 1.01 -3.83 18.31
N LEU A 76 1.34 -2.66 17.78
CA LEU A 76 2.52 -2.48 16.94
C LEU A 76 3.77 -2.39 17.82
N ASP A 77 4.73 -3.27 17.55
CA ASP A 77 6.06 -3.19 18.15
C ASP A 77 6.92 -2.09 17.47
N ASP A 78 8.16 -1.96 17.90
CA ASP A 78 9.05 -0.94 17.35
C ASP A 78 9.52 -1.28 15.92
N GLU A 79 9.61 -2.56 15.56
CA GLU A 79 9.92 -3.00 14.21
C GLU A 79 8.80 -2.62 13.23
N ASP A 80 7.54 -2.81 13.64
CA ASP A 80 6.34 -2.42 12.90
C ASP A 80 6.29 -0.91 12.66
N LYS A 81 6.65 -0.11 13.67
CA LYS A 81 6.73 1.35 13.54
C LYS A 81 7.83 1.74 12.56
N MET A 82 9.00 1.10 12.62
CA MET A 82 10.09 1.34 11.68
C MET A 82 9.71 0.93 10.25
N LEU A 83 8.99 -0.19 10.08
CA LEU A 83 8.51 -0.64 8.79
C LEU A 83 7.51 0.35 8.21
N LEU A 84 6.56 0.83 9.02
CA LEU A 84 5.60 1.84 8.62
C LEU A 84 6.28 3.16 8.23
N ASP A 85 7.22 3.65 9.04
CA ASP A 85 7.96 4.89 8.77
C ASP A 85 8.78 4.79 7.48
N ASN A 86 9.45 3.66 7.25
CA ASN A 86 10.16 3.40 6.00
C ASN A 86 9.21 3.37 4.79
N ALA A 87 8.08 2.68 4.90
CA ALA A 87 7.08 2.63 3.83
C ALA A 87 6.54 4.03 3.52
N LEU A 88 6.19 4.82 4.55
CA LEU A 88 5.71 6.19 4.40
C LEU A 88 6.76 7.10 3.75
N LYS A 89 8.02 7.03 4.18
CA LYS A 89 9.12 7.79 3.56
C LYS A 89 9.29 7.44 2.09
N GLN A 90 9.22 6.16 1.74
CA GLN A 90 9.35 5.73 0.34
C GLN A 90 8.16 6.20 -0.49
N ILE A 91 6.93 6.11 0.03
CA ILE A 91 5.73 6.61 -0.65
C ILE A 91 5.74 8.14 -0.78
N GLN A 92 6.26 8.87 0.20
CA GLN A 92 6.41 10.33 0.09
C GLN A 92 7.45 10.73 -0.96
N ASN A 93 8.51 9.95 -1.10
CA ASN A 93 9.61 10.21 -2.02
C ASN A 93 9.42 9.58 -3.41
N ALA A 94 8.36 8.79 -3.59
CA ALA A 94 8.06 8.13 -4.85
C ALA A 94 7.80 9.16 -5.97
N PRO A 95 8.27 8.91 -7.20
CA PRO A 95 7.97 9.76 -8.34
C PRO A 95 6.45 9.87 -8.56
N VAL A 96 5.98 11.07 -8.86
CA VAL A 96 4.57 11.29 -9.21
C VAL A 96 4.36 10.90 -10.66
N ILE A 97 3.28 10.19 -10.95
CA ILE A 97 2.85 9.83 -12.29
C ILE A 97 1.84 10.88 -12.72
N ASP A 98 2.19 11.69 -13.72
CA ASP A 98 1.29 12.66 -14.32
C ASP A 98 0.19 11.96 -15.16
N GLN A 99 -0.86 12.70 -15.53
CA GLN A 99 -2.00 12.18 -16.29
C GLN A 99 -1.60 11.58 -17.65
N ASP A 100 -0.46 11.98 -18.20
CA ASP A 100 0.13 11.46 -19.43
C ASP A 100 1.03 10.22 -19.23
N GLY A 101 1.09 9.68 -18.00
CA GLY A 101 1.95 8.54 -17.65
C GLY A 101 3.43 8.89 -17.48
N ASN A 102 3.79 10.18 -17.54
CA ASN A 102 5.15 10.65 -17.37
C ASN A 102 5.54 10.68 -15.89
N LEU A 103 6.76 10.22 -15.58
CA LEU A 103 7.34 10.27 -14.24
C LEU A 103 7.88 11.68 -13.99
N SER A 104 7.16 12.47 -13.19
CA SER A 104 7.64 13.78 -12.74
C SER A 104 8.52 13.60 -11.51
N SER A 105 9.84 13.59 -11.71
CA SER A 105 10.83 13.64 -10.64
C SER A 105 11.16 15.09 -10.29
N LEU A 106 10.18 15.85 -9.78
CA LEU A 106 10.42 17.18 -9.24
C LEU A 106 11.19 17.09 -7.91
N ARG A 107 12.50 16.81 -8.00
CA ARG A 107 13.49 17.21 -7.00
C ARG A 107 14.49 18.15 -7.66
N LEU A 108 14.01 19.31 -8.12
CA LEU A 108 14.88 20.45 -8.37
C LEU A 108 15.35 21.01 -7.02
N ARG A 109 16.39 20.41 -6.42
CA ARG A 109 17.25 21.11 -5.46
C ARG A 109 18.30 21.88 -6.24
N VAL A 110 17.90 22.95 -6.93
CA VAL A 110 18.85 23.95 -7.40
C VAL A 110 19.00 24.99 -6.31
N ILE A 111 19.78 24.66 -5.28
CA ILE A 111 20.48 25.71 -4.52
C ILE A 111 21.80 25.92 -5.27
N GLN A 112 21.73 26.56 -6.44
CA GLN A 112 22.91 27.26 -6.96
C GLN A 112 23.11 28.45 -6.02
N ARG A 113 23.98 28.28 -5.01
CA ARG A 113 24.53 29.42 -4.29
C ARG A 113 25.30 30.24 -5.32
N LYS A 114 24.63 31.29 -5.76
CA LYS A 114 25.17 32.34 -6.59
C LYS A 114 25.96 33.28 -5.67
N ASP A 115 27.07 32.80 -5.15
CA ASP A 115 28.18 33.66 -4.72
C ASP A 115 29.10 33.74 -5.96
N ARG A 116 28.72 34.42 -7.05
CA ARG A 116 28.87 35.86 -7.30
C ARG A 116 29.77 36.60 -6.30
N PHE A 117 30.96 36.89 -6.84
CA PHE A 117 32.03 37.81 -6.42
C PHE A 117 33.11 37.21 -5.54
#